data_AF-A0AAX5K962-F1
#
_entry.id   AF-A0AAX5K962-F1
#
_cell.length_a   1.000
_cell.length_b   1.000
_cell.length_c   1.000
_cell.angle_alpha   90.00
_cell.angle_beta   90.00
_cell.angle_gamma   90.00
#
_symmetry.space_group_name_H-M   'P 1'
#
loop_
_entity.id
_entity.type
_entity.pdbx_description
1 polymer ?
#
loop_
_entity_poly.entity_id
_entity_poly.type
_entity_poly.pdbx_seq_one_letter_code
_entity_poly.pdbx_strand_id
1 'polypeptide(L)'
;EILGHTIDDAAGEAIDKCSKVMGLVYPGVPIIDKLARQGNPKAFTFSKPHIPGLDYSFSGLKTSFLYSLRDWMKEDPDFIEHNKVDLAASLEATVV
;
A
#
# COMPACT_ATOMS: atom_id res chain seq x y z
N GLU A 1 18.83 21.06 5.60
CA GLU A 1 18.82 19.96 6.59
C GLU A 1 17.42 19.39 6.65
N ILE A 2 17.23 18.13 6.25
CA ILE A 2 15.90 17.50 6.33
C ILE A 2 15.71 17.14 7.81
N LEU A 3 14.99 18.01 8.52
CA LEU A 3 14.43 17.73 9.84
C LEU A 3 13.65 16.41 9.74
N GLY A 4 14.02 15.45 10.58
CA GLY A 4 13.72 14.03 10.44
C GLY A 4 12.27 13.71 10.05
N HIS A 5 12.13 12.96 8.95
CA HIS A 5 10.92 12.20 8.70
C HIS A 5 10.85 11.06 9.70
N THR A 6 9.72 10.92 10.40
CA THR A 6 9.49 9.77 11.27
C THR A 6 9.07 8.55 10.43
N ILE A 7 9.24 7.35 10.97
CA ILE A 7 8.80 6.10 10.32
C ILE A 7 7.29 6.14 10.04
N ASP A 8 6.52 6.69 10.97
CA ASP A 8 5.06 6.81 10.88
C ASP A 8 4.63 7.74 9.73
N ASP A 9 5.33 8.86 9.53
CA ASP A 9 5.08 9.76 8.40
C ASP A 9 5.35 9.06 7.05
N ALA A 10 6.43 8.29 6.99
CA ALA A 10 6.80 7.54 5.79
C ALA A 10 5.82 6.40 5.47
N ALA A 11 5.26 5.76 6.52
CA ALA A 11 4.24 4.73 6.42
C ALA A 11 2.92 5.30 5.86
N GLY A 12 2.46 6.43 6.43
CA GLY A 12 1.28 7.13 5.93
C GLY A 12 1.42 7.55 4.46
N GLU A 13 2.56 8.12 4.09
CA GLU A 13 2.84 8.50 2.70
C GLU A 13 2.91 7.27 1.76
N ALA A 14 3.36 6.12 2.25
CA ALA A 14 3.33 4.87 1.50
C ALA A 14 1.92 4.39 1.21
N ILE A 15 1.07 4.39 2.22
CA ILE A 15 -0.34 4.03 2.11
C ILE A 15 -1.07 5.00 1.17
N ASP A 16 -0.88 6.31 1.32
CA ASP A 16 -1.52 7.33 0.47
C ASP A 16 -1.10 7.22 -1.00
N LYS A 17 0.17 6.88 -1.26
CA LYS A 17 0.62 6.64 -2.64
C LYS A 17 -0.02 5.39 -3.24
N CYS A 18 -0.12 4.31 -2.47
CA CYS A 18 -0.73 3.07 -2.93
C CYS A 18 -2.25 3.21 -3.12
N SER A 19 -2.95 3.90 -2.21
CA SER A 19 -4.39 4.17 -2.32
C SER A 19 -4.70 5.00 -3.57
N LYS A 20 -3.85 5.97 -3.92
CA LYS A 20 -4.00 6.75 -5.14
C LYS A 20 -3.89 5.88 -6.40
N VAL A 21 -2.98 4.90 -6.42
CA VAL A 21 -2.87 3.94 -7.53
C VAL A 21 -4.11 3.04 -7.60
N MET A 22 -4.75 2.75 -6.47
CA MET A 22 -6.05 2.07 -6.42
C MET A 22 -7.22 2.96 -6.87
N GLY A 23 -7.00 4.23 -7.24
CA GLY A 23 -8.05 5.16 -7.64
C GLY A 23 -8.86 5.72 -6.46
N LEU A 24 -8.39 5.56 -5.22
CA LEU A 24 -9.08 6.06 -4.02
C LEU A 24 -8.86 7.56 -3.83
N VAL A 25 -9.79 8.20 -3.12
CA VAL A 25 -9.73 9.63 -2.78
C VAL A 25 -8.64 9.90 -1.74
N TYR A 26 -7.99 11.06 -1.84
CA TYR A 26 -7.00 11.52 -0.86
C TYR A 26 -7.67 12.31 0.29
N PRO A 27 -7.26 12.13 1.57
CA PRO A 27 -6.24 11.19 2.06
C PRO A 27 -6.76 9.75 2.07
N GLY A 28 -5.89 8.83 1.67
CA GLY A 28 -6.20 7.42 1.50
C GLY A 28 -6.07 6.58 2.75
N VAL A 29 -5.21 6.95 3.71
CA VAL A 29 -5.02 6.22 4.98
C VAL A 29 -6.34 5.83 5.66
N PRO A 30 -7.30 6.76 5.93
CA PRO A 30 -8.55 6.39 6.60
C PRO A 30 -9.47 5.50 5.75
N ILE A 31 -9.32 5.53 4.42
CA ILE A 31 -10.07 4.65 3.51
C ILE A 31 -9.47 3.24 3.56
N ILE A 32 -8.14 3.13 3.53
CA ILE A 32 -7.42 1.85 3.61
C ILE A 32 -7.70 1.19 4.95
N ASP A 33 -7.62 1.88 6.10
CA ASP A 33 -7.96 1.32 7.42
C ASP A 33 -9.40 0.75 7.43
N LYS A 34 -10.37 1.49 6.89
CA LYS A 34 -11.76 1.02 6.83
C LYS A 34 -11.95 -0.22 5.95
N LEU A 35 -11.26 -0.28 4.81
CA LEU A 35 -11.35 -1.40 3.88
C LEU A 35 -10.60 -2.63 4.41
N ALA A 36 -9.43 -2.42 5.02
CA ALA A 36 -8.55 -3.45 5.54
C ALA A 36 -9.23 -4.30 6.63
N ARG A 37 -10.03 -3.67 7.50
CA ARG A 37 -10.84 -4.36 8.52
C ARG A 37 -11.84 -5.38 7.97
N GLN A 38 -12.15 -5.32 6.68
CA GLN A 38 -13.11 -6.22 6.00
C GLN A 38 -12.42 -7.27 5.13
N GLY A 39 -11.11 -7.16 4.92
CA GLY A 39 -10.35 -8.02 4.02
C GLY A 39 -9.50 -9.06 4.73
N ASN A 40 -8.87 -9.90 3.92
CA ASN A 40 -7.89 -10.87 4.33
C ASN A 40 -6.47 -10.27 4.18
N PRO A 41 -5.73 -10.04 5.28
CA PRO A 41 -4.38 -9.47 5.23
C PRO A 41 -3.33 -10.40 4.59
N LYS A 42 -3.71 -11.64 4.26
CA LYS A 42 -2.86 -12.64 3.60
C LYS A 42 -3.26 -12.92 2.16
N ALA A 43 -4.22 -12.18 1.60
CA ALA A 43 -4.67 -12.37 0.22
C ALA A 43 -3.57 -12.03 -0.79
N PHE A 44 -2.79 -10.99 -0.50
CA PHE A 44 -1.68 -10.56 -1.34
C PHE A 44 -0.39 -10.45 -0.53
N THR A 45 0.73 -10.74 -1.18
CA THR A 45 2.06 -10.55 -0.60
C THR A 45 2.75 -9.44 -1.37
N PHE A 46 3.12 -8.38 -0.67
CA PHE A 46 3.86 -7.27 -1.24
C PHE A 46 5.31 -7.27 -0.75
N SER A 47 6.17 -6.52 -1.45
CA SER A 47 7.56 -6.37 -1.03
C SER A 47 7.61 -5.67 0.32
N LYS A 48 8.13 -6.38 1.33
CA LYS A 48 8.35 -5.77 2.63
C LYS A 48 9.34 -4.61 2.50
N PRO A 49 9.11 -3.50 3.21
CA PRO A 49 10.08 -2.42 3.28
C PRO A 49 11.46 -2.96 3.68
N HIS A 50 12.49 -2.53 2.97
CA HIS A 50 13.84 -3.01 3.22
C HIS A 50 14.47 -2.17 4.35
N ILE A 51 15.13 -2.85 5.31
CA ILE A 51 15.78 -2.23 6.47
C ILE A 51 17.26 -2.64 6.51
N PRO A 52 18.17 -1.94 5.80
CA PRO A 52 19.60 -2.03 6.05
C PRO A 52 20.11 -0.71 6.64
N GLY A 53 20.54 -0.72 7.90
CA GLY A 53 20.91 0.52 8.61
C GLY A 53 19.67 1.35 8.96
N LEU A 54 19.86 2.48 9.65
CA LEU A 54 18.82 3.30 10.29
C LEU A 54 17.80 3.94 9.32
N ASP A 55 17.79 3.57 8.04
CA ASP A 55 16.96 4.14 6.99
C ASP A 55 15.84 3.18 6.58
N TYR A 56 14.62 3.49 7.02
CA TYR A 56 13.42 2.76 6.62
C TYR A 56 12.94 3.26 5.25
N SER A 57 12.81 2.38 4.25
CA SER A 57 12.35 2.77 2.90
C SER A 57 11.14 1.98 2.38
N PHE A 58 10.11 2.72 1.99
CA PHE A 58 8.89 2.20 1.35
C PHE A 58 8.91 2.28 -0.19
N SER A 59 10.01 2.73 -0.82
CA SER A 59 10.04 2.90 -2.29
C SER A 59 9.89 1.57 -3.05
N GLY A 60 10.46 0.48 -2.53
CA GLY A 60 10.32 -0.86 -3.07
C GLY A 60 8.87 -1.36 -3.01
N LEU A 61 8.19 -1.16 -1.86
CA LEU A 61 6.77 -1.47 -1.70
C LEU A 61 5.93 -0.72 -2.75
N LYS A 62 6.05 0.62 -2.81
CA LYS A 62 5.31 1.50 -3.74
C LYS A 62 5.44 1.03 -5.19
N THR A 63 6.67 0.71 -5.60
CA THR A 63 6.98 0.30 -6.98
C THR A 63 6.41 -1.08 -7.29
N SER A 64 6.62 -2.05 -6.40
CA SER A 64 6.10 -3.41 -6.58
C SER A 64 4.57 -3.43 -6.61
N PHE A 65 3.91 -2.67 -5.73
CA PHE A 65 2.46 -2.56 -5.66
C PHE A 65 1.86 -2.00 -6.96
N LEU A 66 2.45 -0.92 -7.49
CA LEU A 66 2.04 -0.34 -8.78
C LEU A 66 2.13 -1.35 -9.93
N TYR A 67 3.22 -2.10 -10.02
CA TYR A 67 3.39 -3.08 -11.10
C TYR A 67 2.45 -4.28 -10.95
N SER A 68 2.25 -4.79 -9.72
CA SER A 68 1.28 -5.84 -9.46
C SER A 68 -0.13 -5.43 -9.87
N LEU A 69 -0.60 -4.24 -9.45
CA LEU A 69 -1.91 -3.74 -9.86
C LEU A 69 -2.02 -3.56 -11.37
N ARG A 70 -1.01 -2.96 -12.02
CA ARG A 70 -0.97 -2.80 -13.48
C ARG A 70 -1.15 -4.14 -14.19
N ASP A 71 -0.44 -5.17 -13.73
CA ASP A 71 -0.45 -6.47 -14.40
C ASP A 71 -1.74 -7.25 -14.11
N TRP A 72 -2.30 -7.16 -12.90
CA TRP A 72 -3.62 -7.73 -12.60
C TRP A 72 -4.75 -7.04 -13.36
N MET A 73 -4.70 -5.71 -13.52
CA MET A 73 -5.70 -4.94 -14.27
C MET A 73 -5.69 -5.21 -15.78
N LYS A 74 -4.60 -5.75 -16.33
CA LYS A 74 -4.56 -6.20 -17.74
C LYS A 74 -5.42 -7.44 -17.96
N GLU A 75 -5.46 -8.32 -16.96
CA GLU A 75 -6.23 -9.57 -17.00
C GLU A 75 -7.69 -9.33 -16.58
N ASP A 76 -7.91 -8.47 -15.60
CA ASP A 76 -9.24 -8.08 -15.11
C ASP A 76 -9.32 -6.55 -14.93
N PRO A 77 -9.95 -5.80 -15.86
CA PRO A 77 -10.08 -4.34 -15.76
C PRO A 77 -10.75 -3.86 -14.46
N ASP A 78 -11.61 -4.68 -13.84
CA ASP A 78 -12.33 -4.38 -12.61
C ASP A 78 -11.66 -5.00 -11.36
N PHE A 79 -10.42 -5.50 -11.51
CA PHE A 79 -9.67 -6.20 -10.47
C PHE A 79 -9.64 -5.46 -9.13
N ILE A 80 -9.42 -4.13 -9.17
CA ILE A 80 -9.38 -3.32 -7.95
C ILE A 80 -10.74 -3.37 -7.25
N GLU A 81 -11.84 -3.19 -7.97
CA GLU A 81 -13.18 -3.20 -7.36
C GLU A 81 -13.51 -4.56 -6.75
N HIS A 82 -13.12 -5.65 -7.42
CA HIS A 82 -13.29 -7.02 -6.92
C HIS A 82 -12.46 -7.32 -5.68
N ASN A 83 -11.26 -6.72 -5.55
CA ASN A 83 -10.28 -7.11 -4.52
C ASN A 83 -9.92 -5.98 -3.53
N LYS A 84 -10.60 -4.83 -3.57
CA LYS A 84 -10.20 -3.61 -2.81
C LYS A 84 -10.05 -3.82 -1.31
N VAL A 85 -10.90 -4.65 -0.69
CA VAL A 85 -10.83 -4.95 0.75
C VAL A 85 -9.59 -5.77 1.10
N ASP A 86 -9.26 -6.75 0.26
CA ASP A 86 -8.11 -7.64 0.43
C ASP A 86 -6.79 -6.94 0.07
N LEU A 87 -6.80 -6.09 -0.96
CA LEU A 87 -5.69 -5.20 -1.30
C LEU A 87 -5.37 -4.23 -0.16
N ALA A 88 -6.41 -3.60 0.42
CA ALA A 88 -6.24 -2.72 1.57
C ALA A 88 -5.71 -3.47 2.79
N ALA A 89 -6.27 -4.64 3.11
CA ALA A 89 -5.84 -5.46 4.24
C ALA A 89 -4.38 -5.93 4.11
N SER A 90 -3.99 -6.38 2.92
CA SER A 90 -2.64 -6.87 2.65
C SER A 90 -1.63 -5.71 2.62
N LEU A 91 -2.03 -4.54 2.14
CA LEU A 91 -1.20 -3.33 2.15
C LEU A 91 -0.96 -2.84 3.59
N GLU A 92 -2.02 -2.71 4.38
CA GLU A 92 -1.92 -2.28 5.78
C GLU A 92 -1.03 -3.24 6.58
N ALA A 93 -1.23 -4.56 6.47
CA ALA A 93 -0.42 -5.57 7.14
C ALA A 93 1.05 -5.66 6.66
N THR A 94 1.38 -5.04 5.52
CA THR A 94 2.76 -4.94 5.03
C THR A 94 3.47 -3.70 5.58
N VAL A 95 2.72 -2.65 5.88
CA VAL A 95 3.23 -1.35 6.34
C VAL A 95 3.28 -1.26 7.86
N VAL A 96 2.28 -1.81 8.55
CA VAL A 96 2.11 -1.86 10.01
C VAL A 96 2.76 -3.12 10.58
#